data_AF-A0A7S0XYH9-F1
#
_entry.id   AF-A0A7S0XYH9-F1
#
_cell.length_a   1.000
_cell.length_b   1.000
_cell.length_c   1.000
_cell.angle_alpha   90.00
_cell.angle_beta   90.00
_cell.angle_gamma   90.00
#
_symmetry.space_group_name_H-M   'P 1'
#
loop_
_entity.id
_entity.type
_entity.pdbx_description
1 polymer ?
#
loop_
_entity_poly.entity_id
_entity_poly.type
_entity_poly.pdbx_seq_one_letter_code
_entity_poly.pdbx_strand_id
1 'polypeptide(L)'
;EKAKMVDVGGGKKQILSSVKVSMHTESRRGHHVTVLRGLEYVGIDPHAFSDEMKSEFAASSSVQEIPQKGESTKHVYEVMLQGYWEKTLAQHLMEVYQVPKMCLEVKASGKQQEKAPKRASNVC
;
A
#
# COMPACT_ATOMS: atom_id res chain seq x y z
N GLU A 1 17.77 20.81 -28.83
CA GLU A 1 16.98 20.93 -27.59
C GLU A 1 16.15 19.64 -27.41
N LYS A 2 16.24 18.97 -26.26
CA LYS A 2 15.83 17.57 -26.07
C LYS A 2 14.32 17.48 -25.72
N ALA A 3 13.51 16.89 -26.59
CA ALA A 3 12.19 16.39 -26.22
C ALA A 3 12.37 15.01 -25.55
N LYS A 4 12.29 14.98 -24.21
CA LYS A 4 12.34 13.75 -23.43
C LYS A 4 10.98 13.07 -23.51
N MET A 5 10.87 12.09 -24.39
CA MET A 5 9.76 11.15 -24.44
C MET A 5 9.66 10.43 -23.09
N VAL A 6 8.62 10.74 -22.32
CA VAL A 6 8.29 10.01 -21.10
C VAL A 6 7.34 8.91 -21.55
N ASP A 7 7.87 7.69 -21.65
CA ASP A 7 7.08 6.49 -21.83
C ASP A 7 6.16 6.34 -20.60
N VAL A 8 4.90 6.74 -20.73
CA VAL A 8 3.85 6.43 -19.76
C VAL A 8 3.28 5.08 -20.17
N GLY A 9 4.10 4.05 -20.00
CA GLY A 9 3.72 2.67 -20.23
C GLY A 9 2.61 2.23 -19.28
N GLY A 10 1.62 1.53 -19.83
CA GLY A 10 0.80 0.59 -19.07
C GLY A 10 -0.64 1.01 -18.79
N GLY A 11 -1.39 1.41 -19.82
CA GLY A 11 -2.85 1.42 -19.76
C GLY A 11 -3.41 0.02 -19.56
N LYS A 12 -3.71 -0.35 -18.30
CA LYS A 12 -4.59 -1.49 -18.00
C LYS A 12 -6.02 -0.97 -17.92
N LYS A 13 -6.81 -1.26 -18.96
CA LYS A 13 -8.28 -1.25 -18.89
C LYS A 13 -8.69 -2.11 -17.70
N GLN A 14 -9.28 -1.52 -16.66
CA GLN A 14 -10.04 -2.28 -15.69
C GLN A 14 -11.52 -1.95 -15.79
N ILE A 15 -12.27 -3.04 -15.90
CA ILE A 15 -13.71 -3.14 -16.06
C ILE A 15 -14.37 -2.56 -14.80
N LEU A 16 -15.45 -1.79 -14.97
CA LEU A 16 -16.23 -1.20 -13.88
C LEU A 16 -16.71 -2.27 -12.88
N SER A 17 -16.17 -2.30 -11.66
CA SER A 17 -16.85 -2.76 -10.42
C SER A 17 -15.94 -2.65 -9.17
N SER A 18 -16.11 -1.56 -8.41
CA SER A 18 -15.87 -1.43 -6.96
C SER A 18 -14.54 -1.87 -6.32
N VAL A 19 -13.41 -1.85 -7.03
CA VAL A 19 -12.08 -1.92 -6.38
C VAL A 19 -11.77 -0.54 -5.78
N LYS A 20 -11.67 -0.47 -4.45
CA LYS A 20 -11.45 0.79 -3.71
C LYS A 20 -10.03 0.92 -3.18
N VAL A 21 -9.40 -0.19 -2.81
CA VAL A 21 -8.03 -0.20 -2.25
C VAL A 21 -7.16 -1.10 -3.10
N SER A 22 -5.99 -0.60 -3.50
CA SER A 22 -4.99 -1.36 -4.24
C SER A 22 -3.69 -1.46 -3.44
N MET A 23 -3.10 -2.65 -3.48
CA MET A 23 -1.87 -3.02 -2.77
C MET A 23 -0.92 -3.69 -3.74
N HIS A 24 0.33 -3.24 -3.77
CA HIS A 24 1.36 -3.87 -4.59
C HIS A 24 2.75 -3.63 -3.98
N THR A 25 3.67 -4.59 -4.13
CA THR A 25 5.07 -4.37 -3.75
C THR A 25 5.89 -3.92 -4.95
N GLU A 26 6.56 -2.79 -4.80
CA GLU A 26 7.56 -2.26 -5.72
C GLU A 26 8.97 -2.48 -5.16
N SER A 27 9.97 -2.51 -6.04
CA SER A 27 11.37 -2.46 -5.63
C SER A 27 11.92 -1.06 -5.88
N ARG A 28 12.15 -0.28 -4.82
CA ARG A 28 12.74 1.06 -4.89
C ARG A 28 14.17 1.00 -4.39
N ARG A 29 15.14 1.35 -5.24
CA ARG A 29 16.58 1.39 -4.91
C ARG A 29 17.11 0.09 -4.28
N GLY A 30 16.61 -1.07 -4.74
CA GLY A 30 17.00 -2.38 -4.20
C GLY A 30 16.29 -2.80 -2.93
N HIS A 31 15.40 -1.97 -2.38
CA HIS A 31 14.54 -2.30 -1.25
C HIS A 31 13.11 -2.54 -1.71
N HIS A 32 12.47 -3.55 -1.10
CA HIS A 32 11.06 -3.82 -1.33
C HIS A 32 10.20 -2.88 -0.50
N VAL A 33 9.20 -2.28 -1.14
CA VAL A 33 8.28 -1.33 -0.53
C VAL A 33 6.87 -1.72 -0.96
N THR A 34 6.03 -2.05 0.01
CA THR A 34 4.60 -2.26 -0.20
C THR A 34 3.92 -0.91 -0.31
N VAL A 35 3.25 -0.66 -1.42
CA VAL A 35 2.53 0.56 -1.71
C VAL A 35 1.05 0.29 -1.64
N LEU A 36 0.34 1.19 -0.98
CA LEU A 36 -1.07 1.07 -0.65
C LEU A 36 -1.78 2.35 -1.07
N ARG A 37 -2.84 2.22 -1.86
CA ARG A 37 -3.57 3.35 -2.44
C ARG A 37 -5.05 3.18 -2.25
N GLY A 38 -5.74 4.29 -2.04
CA GLY A 38 -7.21 4.32 -1.99
C GLY A 38 -7.82 4.06 -0.60
N LEU A 39 -7.05 4.22 0.48
CA LEU A 39 -7.58 4.21 1.86
C LEU A 39 -8.70 5.24 2.05
N GLU A 40 -8.56 6.39 1.41
CA GLU A 40 -9.56 7.47 1.40
C GLU A 40 -10.95 6.99 0.93
N TYR A 41 -11.01 6.03 -0.02
CA TYR A 41 -12.28 5.52 -0.55
C TYR A 41 -13.01 4.57 0.41
N VAL A 42 -12.31 4.04 1.41
CA VAL A 42 -12.88 3.26 2.50
C VAL A 42 -13.06 4.10 3.77
N GLY A 43 -12.77 5.40 3.72
CA GLY A 43 -12.93 6.32 4.84
C GLY A 43 -11.84 6.18 5.90
N ILE A 44 -10.68 5.63 5.54
CA ILE A 44 -9.53 5.48 6.44
C ILE A 44 -8.56 6.63 6.16
N ASP A 45 -8.19 7.36 7.21
CA ASP A 45 -7.20 8.42 7.11
C ASP A 45 -5.79 7.83 6.87
N PRO A 46 -5.10 8.23 5.79
CA PRO A 46 -3.83 7.64 5.40
C PRO A 46 -2.68 8.01 6.36
N HIS A 47 -2.75 9.17 7.02
CA HIS A 47 -1.74 9.61 7.97
C HIS A 47 -1.84 8.82 9.27
N ALA A 48 -3.05 8.75 9.85
CA ALA A 48 -3.33 7.95 11.04
C ALA A 48 -2.97 6.48 10.80
N PHE A 49 -3.42 5.91 9.67
CA PHE A 49 -3.08 4.54 9.29
C PHE A 49 -1.56 4.35 9.22
N SER A 50 -0.83 5.29 8.61
CA SER A 50 0.63 5.16 8.51
C SER A 50 1.33 5.07 9.87
N ASP A 51 0.88 5.81 10.87
CA ASP A 51 1.46 5.79 12.22
C ASP A 51 1.06 4.53 12.98
N GLU A 52 -0.18 4.06 12.85
CA GLU A 52 -0.62 2.76 13.39
C GLU A 52 0.24 1.61 12.84
N MET A 53 0.49 1.60 11.53
CA MET A 53 1.30 0.55 10.90
C MET A 53 2.75 0.53 11.39
N LYS A 54 3.33 1.68 11.78
CA LYS A 54 4.70 1.71 12.33
C LYS A 54 4.78 0.92 13.63
N SER A 55 3.76 1.07 14.48
CA SER A 55 3.67 0.36 15.75
C SER A 55 3.35 -1.12 15.54
N GLU A 56 2.34 -1.42 14.72
CA GLU A 56 1.81 -2.78 14.56
C GLU A 56 2.78 -3.69 13.78
N PHE A 57 3.40 -3.18 12.72
CA PHE A 57 4.24 -3.97 11.82
C PHE A 57 5.75 -3.76 12.05
N ALA A 58 6.13 -2.89 13.01
CA ALA A 58 7.51 -2.46 13.23
C ALA A 58 8.22 -2.06 11.92
N ALA A 59 7.46 -1.43 11.02
CA ALA A 59 7.88 -1.10 9.66
C ALA A 59 7.99 0.42 9.49
N SER A 60 8.98 0.86 8.72
CA SER A 60 9.04 2.26 8.30
C SER A 60 7.90 2.52 7.30
N SER A 61 7.04 3.49 7.61
CA SER A 61 5.96 3.92 6.73
C SER A 61 6.13 5.38 6.33
N SER A 62 5.59 5.74 5.17
CA SER A 62 5.59 7.11 4.67
C SER A 62 4.35 7.36 3.83
N VAL A 63 3.76 8.53 3.99
CA VAL A 63 2.60 8.96 3.20
C VAL A 63 3.10 9.90 2.10
N GLN A 64 2.64 9.66 0.88
CA GLN A 64 2.94 10.48 -0.27
C GLN A 64 1.63 10.90 -0.93
N GLU A 65 1.48 12.20 -1.14
CA GLU A 65 0.37 12.73 -1.92
C GLU A 65 0.69 12.59 -3.42
N ILE A 66 -0.25 12.04 -4.18
CA ILE A 66 -0.14 11.91 -5.63
C ILE A 66 -1.11 12.90 -6.27
N PRO A 67 -0.60 13.87 -7.08
CA PRO A 67 -1.46 14.69 -7.89
C PRO A 67 -2.02 13.84 -9.04
N GLN A 68 -3.32 13.54 -9.00
CA GLN A 68 -3.97 12.82 -10.09
C GLN A 68 -4.08 13.74 -11.31
N LYS A 69 -3.37 13.40 -12.38
CA LYS A 69 -3.32 14.18 -13.62
C LYS A 69 -4.63 14.02 -14.40
N GLY A 70 -5.67 14.78 -14.03
CA GLY A 70 -6.93 14.82 -14.78
C GLY A 70 -8.21 15.14 -14.00
N GLU A 71 -8.20 15.19 -12.67
CA GLU A 71 -9.42 15.49 -11.89
C GLU A 71 -9.05 16.36 -10.68
N SER A 72 -9.42 17.65 -10.74
CA SER A 72 -8.89 18.73 -9.91
C SER A 72 -9.43 18.83 -8.47
N THR A 73 -9.93 17.75 -7.85
CA THR A 73 -10.62 17.90 -6.55
C THR A 73 -10.39 16.80 -5.53
N LYS A 74 -9.54 15.81 -5.78
CA LYS A 74 -9.23 14.77 -4.78
C LYS A 74 -7.73 14.55 -4.69
N HIS A 75 -7.14 15.02 -3.59
CA HIS A 75 -5.80 14.63 -3.18
C HIS A 75 -5.87 13.12 -2.89
N VAL A 76 -5.08 12.33 -3.62
CA VAL A 76 -5.02 10.88 -3.38
C VAL A 76 -3.73 10.59 -2.66
N TYR A 77 -3.85 9.99 -1.49
CA TYR A 77 -2.70 9.58 -0.69
C TYR A 77 -2.29 8.14 -0.99
N GLU A 78 -0.98 7.96 -1.07
CA GLU A 78 -0.28 6.68 -1.16
C GLU A 78 0.44 6.44 0.17
N VAL A 79 0.21 5.30 0.80
CA VAL A 79 0.96 4.86 1.97
C VAL A 79 1.98 3.83 1.51
N MET A 80 3.25 4.08 1.82
CA MET A 80 4.36 3.22 1.50
C MET A 80 4.89 2.60 2.78
N LEU A 81 5.03 1.27 2.81
CA LEU A 81 5.62 0.53 3.91
C LEU A 81 6.84 -0.24 3.44
N GLN A 82 7.95 -0.13 4.15
CA GLN A 82 9.17 -0.86 3.81
C GLN A 82 9.00 -2.35 4.13
N GLY A 83 9.16 -3.21 3.11
CA GLY A 83 9.05 -4.65 3.20
C GLY A 83 7.91 -5.24 2.37
N TYR A 84 7.59 -6.51 2.65
CA TYR A 84 6.51 -7.27 2.02
C TYR A 84 5.36 -7.41 3.01
N TRP A 85 4.35 -6.57 2.86
CA TRP A 85 3.25 -6.49 3.81
C TRP A 85 1.88 -6.73 3.17
N GLU A 86 1.82 -7.02 1.87
CA GLU A 86 0.56 -7.06 1.13
C GLU A 86 -0.49 -8.01 1.72
N LYS A 87 -0.09 -9.24 2.03
CA LYS A 87 -1.01 -10.26 2.60
C LYS A 87 -1.44 -9.87 4.01
N THR A 88 -0.48 -9.46 4.84
CA THR A 88 -0.73 -9.13 6.25
C THR A 88 -1.57 -7.85 6.38
N LEU A 89 -1.33 -6.86 5.53
CA LEU A 89 -2.15 -5.65 5.45
C LEU A 89 -3.54 -5.95 4.92
N ALA A 90 -3.67 -6.84 3.92
CA ALA A 90 -4.98 -7.25 3.44
C ALA A 90 -5.78 -7.95 4.56
N GLN A 91 -5.15 -8.84 5.33
CA GLN A 91 -5.78 -9.45 6.52
C GLN A 91 -6.14 -8.40 7.57
N HIS A 92 -5.21 -7.49 7.91
CA HIS A 92 -5.46 -6.44 8.89
C HIS A 92 -6.61 -5.51 8.49
N LEU A 93 -6.71 -5.13 7.21
CA LEU A 93 -7.84 -4.36 6.68
C LEU A 93 -9.17 -5.13 6.78
N MET A 94 -9.14 -6.46 6.61
CA MET A 94 -10.33 -7.29 6.76
C MET A 94 -10.73 -7.50 8.23
N GLU A 95 -9.77 -7.67 9.14
CA GLU A 95 -10.01 -8.00 10.54
C GLU A 95 -10.30 -6.76 11.39
N VAL A 96 -9.49 -5.71 11.25
CA VAL A 96 -9.58 -4.48 12.06
C VAL A 96 -10.55 -3.50 11.43
N TYR A 97 -10.40 -3.23 10.14
CA TYR A 97 -11.21 -2.23 9.44
C TYR A 97 -12.45 -2.82 8.76
N GLN A 98 -12.69 -4.14 8.91
CA GLN A 98 -13.83 -4.86 8.34
C GLN A 98 -14.04 -4.62 6.83
N VAL A 99 -12.95 -4.32 6.11
CA VAL A 99 -13.02 -4.04 4.68
C VAL A 99 -13.25 -5.36 3.94
N PRO A 100 -14.32 -5.46 3.13
CA PRO A 100 -14.61 -6.71 2.41
C PRO A 100 -13.53 -6.98 1.37
N LYS A 101 -13.10 -8.25 1.27
CA LYS A 101 -12.08 -8.71 0.32
C LYS A 101 -12.37 -8.31 -1.13
N MET A 102 -13.65 -8.18 -1.50
CA MET A 102 -14.06 -7.76 -2.85
C MET A 102 -13.62 -6.33 -3.22
N CYS A 103 -13.37 -5.47 -2.23
CA CYS A 103 -12.91 -4.11 -2.43
C CYS A 103 -11.37 -3.97 -2.42
N LEU A 104 -10.65 -5.06 -2.09
CA LEU A 104 -9.19 -5.10 -1.99
C LEU A 104 -8.59 -5.74 -3.24
N GLU A 105 -7.72 -5.03 -3.93
CA GLU A 105 -6.89 -5.57 -5.00
C GLU A 105 -5.46 -5.77 -4.49
N VAL A 106 -5.03 -7.03 -4.36
CA VAL A 106 -3.69 -7.39 -3.88
C VAL A 106 -2.85 -7.94 -5.03
N LYS A 107 -1.77 -7.24 -5.40
CA LYS A 107 -0.84 -7.61 -6.47
C LYS A 107 0.50 -8.05 -5.88
N ALA A 108 0.51 -9.26 -5.32
CA ALA A 108 1.68 -9.86 -4.70
C ALA A 108 2.78 -10.15 -5.72
N SER A 109 3.89 -9.40 -5.67
CA SER A 109 5.13 -9.77 -6.36
C SER A 109 5.88 -10.76 -5.45
N GLY A 110 5.72 -12.05 -5.77
CA GLY A 110 6.05 -13.17 -4.89
C GLY A 110 7.40 -13.05 -4.14
N LYS A 111 7.32 -12.94 -2.81
CA LYS A 111 8.20 -13.54 -1.79
C LYS A 111 7.61 -13.19 -0.42
N GLN A 112 7.04 -14.18 0.27
CA GLN A 112 6.66 -14.03 1.67
C GLN A 112 7.93 -13.92 2.50
N GLN A 113 8.13 -12.80 3.20
CA GLN A 113 8.88 -12.84 4.44
C GLN A 113 7.89 -13.15 5.55
N GLU A 114 7.81 -14.42 5.91
CA GLU A 114 7.24 -14.84 7.19
C GLU A 114 8.17 -14.29 8.28
N LYS A 115 8.02 -13.00 8.63
CA LYS A 115 8.68 -12.47 9.82
C LYS A 115 7.91 -13.00 11.00
N ALA A 116 8.38 -14.14 11.51
CA ALA A 116 7.96 -14.67 12.80
C ALA A 116 7.99 -13.54 13.84
N PRO A 117 6.97 -13.42 14.71
CA PRO A 117 7.01 -12.48 15.81
C PRO A 117 8.23 -12.84 16.65
N LYS A 118 9.24 -11.95 16.69
CA LYS A 118 10.36 -12.10 17.61
C LYS A 118 9.81 -11.86 19.01
N ARG A 119 9.33 -12.92 19.67
CA ARG A 119 9.23 -12.94 21.14
C ARG A 119 10.66 -12.72 21.63
N ALA A 120 10.93 -11.54 22.16
CA ALA A 120 12.12 -11.29 22.94
C ALA A 120 12.03 -12.15 24.20
N SER A 121 12.62 -13.34 24.17
CA SER A 121 12.89 -14.13 25.37
C SER A 121 14.17 -13.59 26.01
N ASN A 122 14.07 -12.44 26.66
CA ASN A 122 15.00 -12.08 27.72
C ASN A 122 14.34 -12.45 29.05
N VAL A 123 14.46 -13.73 29.43
CA VAL A 123 14.24 -14.17 30.80
C VAL A 123 15.37 -15.13 31.17
N CYS A 124 16.17 -14.66 32.14
CA CYS A 124 17.15 -15.30 33.00
C CYS A 124 18.39 -15.95 32.39
#